data_AF-B7X123-F1
#
_entry.id   AF-B7X123-F1
#
_cell.length_a   1.000
_cell.length_b   1.000
_cell.length_c   1.000
_cell.angle_alpha   90.00
_cell.angle_beta   90.00
_cell.angle_gamma   90.00
#
_symmetry.space_group_name_H-M   'P 1'
#
loop_
_entity.id
_entity.type
_entity.pdbx_description
1 polymer ?
#
loop_
_entity_poly.entity_id
_entity_poly.type
_entity_poly.pdbx_seq_one_letter_code
_entity_poly.pdbx_strand_id
1 'polypeptide(L)'
;MGRDDLQFDLFDSSSALEEMRADVAESELDPPIVHSIVRAEDCCAPLLAGPTSIFNLAATGMQLRTPISTPEKNRNVMVVTREQGVVRCQVVRFAETEEGIERERQRRARQIVPKAKKQTFKMRNSRTWDDPQS
;
A
#
# COMPACT_ATOMS: atom_id res chain seq x y z
N MET A 1 57.20 0.94 -19.11
CA MET A 1 56.93 -0.52 -19.15
C MET A 1 56.07 -0.81 -17.95
N GLY A 2 54.80 -1.15 -18.16
CA GLY A 2 53.83 -1.34 -17.07
C GLY A 2 52.44 -1.51 -17.65
N ARG A 3 52.19 -2.68 -18.23
CA ARG A 3 50.85 -3.19 -18.50
C ARG A 3 50.75 -4.45 -17.67
N ASP A 4 50.15 -4.34 -16.51
CA ASP A 4 49.70 -5.50 -15.74
C ASP A 4 48.38 -5.92 -16.37
N ASP A 5 48.46 -7.01 -17.13
CA ASP A 5 47.31 -7.70 -17.68
C ASP A 5 46.48 -8.25 -16.50
N LEU A 6 45.29 -7.69 -16.33
CA LEU A 6 44.23 -8.28 -15.51
C LEU A 6 43.77 -9.58 -16.18
N GLN A 7 44.51 -10.66 -15.95
CA GLN A 7 44.00 -12.01 -16.19
C GLN A 7 42.86 -12.26 -15.20
N PHE A 8 41.64 -12.09 -15.68
CA PHE A 8 40.45 -12.59 -15.00
C PHE A 8 40.47 -14.12 -15.17
N ASP A 9 40.81 -14.85 -14.11
CA ASP A 9 40.84 -16.31 -14.11
C ASP A 9 39.43 -16.86 -14.30
N LEU A 10 39.10 -17.16 -15.57
CA LEU A 10 37.81 -17.66 -16.00
C LEU A 10 37.45 -19.02 -15.34
N PHE A 11 38.45 -19.77 -14.87
CA PHE A 11 38.27 -21.07 -14.21
C PHE A 11 37.88 -20.96 -12.72
N ASP A 12 38.15 -19.83 -12.05
CA ASP A 12 37.73 -19.61 -10.67
C ASP A 12 36.24 -19.24 -10.59
N SER A 13 35.68 -18.77 -11.71
CA SER A 13 34.26 -18.42 -11.81
C SER A 13 33.34 -19.64 -11.98
N SER A 14 33.83 -20.75 -12.52
CA SER A 14 33.00 -21.95 -12.74
C SER A 14 32.71 -22.72 -11.45
N SER A 15 33.68 -22.82 -10.54
CA SER A 15 33.50 -23.45 -9.22
C SER A 15 32.53 -22.66 -8.36
N ALA A 16 32.65 -21.33 -8.33
CA ALA A 16 31.72 -20.44 -7.63
C ALA A 16 30.28 -20.53 -8.17
N LEU A 17 30.12 -20.72 -9.48
CA LEU A 17 28.80 -20.90 -10.12
C LEU A 17 28.20 -22.27 -9.81
N GLU A 18 29.02 -23.30 -9.65
CA GLU A 18 28.60 -24.65 -9.29
C GLU A 18 28.17 -24.73 -7.82
N GLU A 19 28.88 -24.04 -6.92
CA GLU A 19 28.51 -23.89 -5.50
C GLU A 19 27.16 -23.16 -5.34
N MET A 20 26.97 -22.03 -6.04
CA MET A 20 25.67 -21.32 -6.00
C MET A 20 24.51 -22.15 -6.58
N ARG A 21 24.78 -23.06 -7.55
CA ARG A 21 23.74 -23.96 -8.07
C ARG A 21 23.37 -25.06 -7.07
N ALA A 22 24.34 -25.54 -6.29
CA ALA A 22 24.08 -26.50 -5.23
C ALA A 22 23.21 -25.89 -4.11
N ASP A 23 23.54 -24.66 -3.67
CA ASP A 23 22.78 -23.95 -2.64
C ASP A 23 21.32 -23.67 -3.06
N VAL A 24 21.11 -23.30 -4.32
CA VAL A 24 19.76 -23.07 -4.86
C VAL A 24 18.98 -24.38 -4.92
N ALA A 25 19.61 -25.48 -5.34
CA ALA A 25 18.98 -26.80 -5.40
C ALA A 25 18.59 -27.33 -4.00
N GLU A 26 19.37 -27.02 -2.96
CA GLU A 26 19.02 -27.34 -1.57
C GLU A 26 17.85 -26.48 -1.06
N SER A 27 17.74 -25.23 -1.52
CA SER A 27 16.67 -24.30 -1.11
C SER A 27 15.32 -24.51 -1.80
N GLU A 28 15.29 -25.18 -2.96
CA GLU A 28 14.07 -25.55 -3.70
C GLU A 28 13.39 -26.83 -3.17
N LEU A 29 14.01 -27.52 -2.21
CA LEU A 29 13.38 -28.64 -1.53
C LEU A 29 12.34 -28.12 -0.54
N ASP A 30 11.07 -28.11 -0.98
CA ASP A 30 9.94 -27.90 -0.09
C ASP A 30 10.09 -28.83 1.13
N PRO A 31 10.01 -28.30 2.36
CA PRO A 31 10.11 -29.13 3.55
C PRO A 31 9.03 -30.23 3.46
N PRO A 32 9.37 -31.48 3.81
CA PRO A 32 8.41 -32.57 3.72
C PRO A 32 7.17 -32.21 4.54
N ILE A 33 5.98 -32.32 3.92
CA ILE A 33 4.71 -32.13 4.63
C ILE A 33 4.56 -33.28 5.63
N VAL A 34 5.00 -33.05 6.86
CA VAL A 34 4.87 -34.03 7.95
C VAL A 34 3.43 -33.96 8.46
N HIS A 35 2.60 -34.90 8.02
CA HIS A 35 1.30 -35.14 8.63
C HIS A 35 1.51 -35.85 9.98
N SER A 36 1.44 -35.10 11.08
CA SER A 36 1.42 -35.69 12.41
C SER A 36 0.00 -36.13 12.76
N ILE A 37 -0.18 -37.42 13.07
CA ILE A 37 -1.42 -37.94 13.63
C ILE A 37 -1.30 -37.80 15.15
N VAL A 38 -2.02 -36.82 15.70
CA VAL A 38 -2.06 -36.55 17.13
C VAL A 38 -3.36 -37.10 17.71
N ARG A 39 -3.31 -37.71 18.89
CA ARG A 39 -4.51 -38.21 19.58
C ARG A 39 -5.37 -37.03 20.03
N ALA A 40 -6.68 -37.22 20.05
CA ALA A 40 -7.61 -36.15 20.43
C ALA A 40 -7.39 -35.63 21.86
N GLU A 41 -6.89 -36.47 22.77
CA GLU A 41 -6.56 -36.09 24.15
C GLU A 41 -5.36 -35.14 24.25
N ASP A 42 -4.43 -35.22 23.31
CA ASP A 42 -3.23 -34.36 23.24
C ASP A 42 -3.50 -33.05 22.49
N CYS A 43 -4.63 -32.96 21.78
CA CYS A 43 -5.05 -31.76 21.07
C CYS A 43 -5.73 -30.79 22.04
N CYS A 44 -5.10 -29.64 22.28
CA CYS A 44 -5.77 -28.55 22.98
C CYS A 44 -6.95 -28.06 22.13
N ALA A 45 -8.17 -28.06 22.69
CA ALA A 45 -9.33 -27.53 21.99
C ALA A 45 -9.06 -26.06 21.61
N PRO A 46 -9.25 -25.67 20.34
CA PRO A 46 -9.03 -24.29 19.95
C PRO A 46 -9.95 -23.39 20.77
N LEU A 47 -9.38 -22.35 21.37
CA LEU A 47 -10.16 -21.30 22.04
C LEU A 47 -10.96 -20.56 20.96
N LEU A 48 -12.18 -21.02 20.71
CA LEU A 48 -13.09 -20.36 19.78
C LEU A 48 -13.56 -19.05 20.42
N ALA A 49 -12.96 -17.94 19.99
CA ALA A 49 -13.43 -16.60 20.30
C ALA A 49 -14.68 -16.31 19.47
N GLY A 50 -15.87 -16.57 20.03
CA GLY A 50 -17.13 -16.27 19.35
C GLY A 50 -18.36 -16.88 20.04
N PRO A 51 -19.57 -16.53 19.57
CA PRO A 51 -20.79 -17.11 20.09
C PRO A 51 -20.85 -18.60 19.75
N THR A 52 -20.85 -19.44 20.78
CA THR A 52 -20.94 -20.91 20.68
C THR A 52 -22.34 -21.44 20.37
N SER A 53 -23.33 -20.56 20.32
CA SER A 53 -24.75 -20.89 20.16
C SER A 53 -25.49 -19.75 19.46
N ILE A 54 -26.57 -20.09 18.75
CA ILE A 54 -27.45 -19.13 18.06
C ILE A 54 -28.07 -18.14 19.08
N PHE A 55 -28.35 -18.60 20.31
CA PHE A 55 -28.84 -17.73 21.38
C PHE A 55 -27.76 -16.74 21.85
N ASN A 56 -26.50 -17.17 21.90
CA ASN A 56 -25.37 -16.29 22.22
C ASN A 56 -25.18 -15.23 21.13
N LEU A 57 -25.39 -15.60 19.86
CA LEU A 57 -25.33 -14.70 18.72
C LEU A 57 -26.44 -13.64 18.75
N ALA A 58 -27.64 -14.00 19.20
CA ALA A 58 -28.73 -13.04 19.37
C ALA A 58 -28.47 -12.04 20.53
N ALA A 59 -27.81 -12.51 21.61
CA ALA A 59 -27.44 -11.66 22.74
C ALA A 59 -26.20 -10.79 22.46
N THR A 60 -25.29 -11.24 21.60
CA THR A 60 -24.21 -10.39 21.09
C THR A 60 -24.80 -9.46 20.05
N GLY A 61 -25.19 -8.26 20.49
CA GLY A 61 -25.69 -7.21 19.60
C GLY A 61 -24.81 -7.13 18.36
N MET A 62 -25.39 -7.47 17.20
CA MET A 62 -24.67 -7.49 15.93
C MET A 62 -24.18 -6.07 15.67
N GLN A 63 -22.91 -5.80 15.97
CA GLN A 63 -22.25 -4.60 15.45
C GLN A 63 -22.10 -4.83 13.96
N LEU A 64 -23.12 -4.39 13.21
CA LEU A 64 -23.05 -4.25 11.76
C LEU A 64 -21.71 -3.56 11.46
N ARG A 65 -20.91 -4.19 10.60
CA ARG A 65 -19.56 -3.76 10.22
C ARG A 65 -19.49 -2.23 10.21
N THR A 66 -18.63 -1.68 11.07
CA THR A 66 -18.29 -0.25 11.05
C THR A 66 -18.15 0.20 9.60
N PRO A 67 -18.78 1.31 9.18
CA PRO A 67 -18.66 1.79 7.83
C PRO A 67 -17.18 1.90 7.46
N ILE A 68 -16.81 1.36 6.30
CA ILE A 68 -15.44 1.34 5.76
C ILE A 68 -14.85 2.76 5.62
N SER A 69 -15.66 3.80 5.78
CA SER A 69 -15.28 5.20 5.70
C SER A 69 -15.15 5.91 7.05
N THR A 70 -14.68 5.25 8.11
CA THR A 70 -14.09 6.05 9.20
C THR A 70 -12.89 6.79 8.59
N PRO A 71 -12.81 8.13 8.66
CA PRO A 71 -11.60 8.83 8.22
C PRO A 71 -10.44 8.20 8.98
N GLU A 72 -9.38 7.79 8.26
CA GLU A 72 -8.19 7.20 8.85
C GLU A 72 -7.85 7.96 10.13
N LYS A 73 -8.02 7.30 11.29
CA LYS A 73 -7.66 7.89 12.59
C LYS A 73 -6.27 8.46 12.43
N ASN A 74 -6.11 9.77 12.61
CA ASN A 74 -4.87 10.54 12.51
C ASN A 74 -3.66 9.69 12.94
N ARG A 75 -3.05 8.96 12.00
CA ARG A 75 -1.94 8.05 12.29
C ARG A 75 -0.73 8.95 12.42
N ASN A 76 -0.25 9.08 13.65
CA ASN A 76 1.03 9.70 13.90
C ASN A 76 2.11 8.76 13.36
N VAL A 77 3.09 9.31 12.65
CA VAL A 77 4.23 8.58 12.06
C VAL A 77 5.50 9.17 12.66
N MET A 78 6.47 8.31 12.95
CA MET A 78 7.77 8.73 13.43
C MET A 78 8.66 9.06 12.24
N VAL A 79 9.03 10.33 12.10
CA VAL A 79 9.98 10.81 11.11
C VAL A 79 11.37 10.82 11.75
N VAL A 80 12.32 10.13 11.10
CA VAL A 80 13.70 10.06 11.56
C VAL A 80 14.55 10.92 10.64
N THR A 81 15.04 12.05 11.14
CA THR A 81 15.99 12.91 10.42
C THR A 81 17.40 12.62 10.92
N ARG A 82 18.32 12.36 10.00
CA ARG A 82 19.74 12.09 10.28
C ARG A 82 20.57 13.21 9.68
N GLU A 83 21.11 14.08 10.52
CA GLU A 83 21.96 15.19 10.09
C GLU A 83 23.18 15.30 11.01
N GLN A 84 24.37 15.52 10.43
CA GLN A 84 25.61 15.86 11.15
C GLN A 84 25.94 14.92 12.33
N GLY A 85 25.67 13.61 12.17
CA GLY A 85 25.93 12.61 13.21
C GLY A 85 24.89 12.57 14.34
N VAL A 86 23.84 13.40 14.29
CA VAL A 86 22.73 13.39 15.25
C VAL A 86 21.49 12.80 14.59
N VAL A 87 20.87 11.83 15.26
CA VAL A 87 19.59 11.25 14.86
C VAL A 87 18.48 11.90 15.69
N ARG A 88 17.54 12.56 15.02
CA ARG A 88 16.35 13.13 15.65
C ARG A 88 15.12 12.34 15.22
N CYS A 89 14.37 11.86 16.20
CA CYS A 89 13.10 11.18 15.97
C CYS A 89 11.97 12.09 16.41
N GLN A 90 11.10 12.48 15.48
CA GLN A 90 9.92 13.30 15.76
C GLN A 90 8.65 12.53 15.41
N VAL A 91 7.68 12.53 16.31
CA VAL A 91 6.35 12.00 16.03
C VAL A 91 5.53 13.13 15.40
N VAL A 92 5.18 12.98 14.12
CA VAL A 92 4.47 13.97 13.31
C VAL A 92 3.20 13.34 12.76
N ARG A 93 2.16 14.11 12.47
CA ARG A 93 0.96 13.57 11.83
C ARG A 93 1.27 13.18 10.39
N PHE A 94 0.74 12.05 9.92
CA PHE A 94 0.94 11.61 8.53
C PHE A 94 0.54 12.67 7.48
N ALA A 95 -0.48 13.49 7.76
CA ALA A 95 -0.90 14.56 6.85
C ALA A 95 0.16 15.67 6.66
N GLU A 96 1.12 15.79 7.59
CA GLU A 96 2.20 16.78 7.57
C GLU A 96 3.51 16.20 6.99
N THR A 97 3.58 14.89 6.72
CA THR A 97 4.74 14.28 6.07
C THR A 97 4.71 14.50 4.56
N GLU A 98 5.88 14.47 3.91
CA GLU A 98 6.00 14.62 2.46
C GLU A 98 5.15 13.59 1.70
N GLU A 99 5.16 12.33 2.17
CA GLU A 99 4.35 11.25 1.62
C GLU A 99 2.85 11.51 1.73
N GLY A 100 2.40 12.07 2.88
CA GLY A 100 1.00 12.42 3.09
C GLY A 100 0.55 13.57 2.19
N ILE A 101 1.39 14.59 2.03
CA ILE A 101 1.15 15.74 1.16
C ILE A 101 1.04 15.29 -0.31
N GLU A 102 1.93 14.41 -0.76
CA GLU A 102 1.91 13.90 -2.13
C GLU A 102 0.69 13.01 -2.41
N ARG A 103 0.31 12.14 -1.46
CA ARG A 103 -0.92 11.34 -1.58
C ARG A 103 -2.16 12.22 -1.68
N GLU A 104 -2.23 13.29 -0.89
CA GLU A 104 -3.33 14.25 -0.94
C GLU A 104 -3.34 15.05 -2.26
N ARG A 105 -2.17 15.42 -2.78
CA ARG A 105 -2.03 16.05 -4.10
C ARG A 105 -2.57 15.14 -5.20
N GLN A 106 -2.23 13.85 -5.18
CA GLN A 106 -2.75 12.86 -6.14
C GLN A 106 -4.26 12.69 -6.02
N ARG A 107 -4.80 12.68 -4.80
CA ARG A 107 -6.25 12.63 -4.56
C ARG A 107 -6.96 13.82 -5.22
N ARG A 108 -6.44 15.03 -5.00
CA ARG A 108 -7.00 16.26 -5.61
C ARG A 108 -6.86 16.28 -7.12
N ALA A 109 -5.75 15.77 -7.66
CA ALA A 109 -5.55 15.68 -9.11
C ALA A 109 -6.57 14.76 -9.79
N ARG A 110 -7.00 13.70 -9.11
CA ARG A 110 -8.04 12.77 -9.59
C ARG A 110 -9.46 13.32 -9.42
N GLN A 111 -9.64 14.36 -8.63
CA GLN A 111 -10.95 14.96 -8.39
C GLN A 111 -11.37 15.77 -9.61
N ILE A 112 -12.34 15.26 -10.36
CA ILE A 112 -12.95 16.00 -11.47
C ILE A 112 -13.80 17.12 -10.87
N VAL A 113 -13.35 18.37 -11.00
CA VAL A 113 -14.14 19.54 -10.63
C VAL A 113 -15.33 19.64 -11.61
N PRO A 114 -16.56 19.88 -11.11
CA PRO A 114 -17.70 20.12 -11.99
C PRO A 114 -17.39 21.26 -12.96
N LYS A 115 -17.35 20.96 -14.26
CA LYS A 115 -17.16 21.99 -15.29
C LYS A 115 -18.35 22.94 -15.23
N ALA A 116 -18.11 24.22 -14.96
CA ALA A 116 -19.14 25.25 -15.08
C ALA A 116 -19.69 25.21 -16.51
N LYS A 117 -20.99 24.87 -16.66
CA LYS A 117 -21.66 24.99 -17.95
C LYS A 117 -21.68 26.47 -18.30
N LYS A 118 -21.11 26.84 -19.46
CA LYS A 118 -21.26 28.20 -20.01
C LYS A 118 -22.76 28.45 -20.19
N GLN A 119 -23.33 29.29 -19.33
CA GLN A 119 -24.72 29.72 -19.45
C GLN A 119 -24.81 30.59 -20.71
N THR A 120 -25.32 30.03 -21.80
CA THR A 120 -25.63 30.83 -22.99
C THR A 120 -26.88 31.64 -22.67
N PHE A 121 -26.68 32.92 -22.38
CA PHE A 121 -27.78 33.86 -22.18
C PHE A 121 -28.47 34.10 -23.53
N LYS A 122 -29.51 33.31 -23.84
CA LYS A 122 -30.38 33.62 -24.97
C LYS A 122 -31.31 34.75 -24.53
N MET A 123 -30.98 35.99 -24.91
CA MET A 123 -31.93 37.09 -24.80
C MET A 123 -33.13 36.79 -25.71
N ARG A 124 -34.28 36.53 -25.10
CA ARG A 124 -35.56 36.46 -25.82
C ARG A 124 -35.90 37.90 -26.21
N ASN A 125 -35.99 38.18 -27.51
CA ASN A 125 -36.29 39.48 -28.15
C ASN A 125 -35.11 40.42 -28.48
N SER A 126 -33.97 39.92 -28.97
CA SER A 126 -33.08 40.79 -29.77
C SER A 126 -33.73 41.07 -31.12
N ARG A 127 -34.52 42.14 -31.20
CA ARG A 127 -35.05 42.70 -32.45
C ARG A 127 -33.87 43.24 -33.24
N THR A 128 -33.48 42.55 -34.30
CA THR A 128 -32.58 43.09 -35.33
C THR A 128 -33.28 44.29 -35.97
N TRP A 129 -32.71 45.47 -35.78
CA TRP A 129 -33.02 46.63 -36.59
C TRP A 129 -32.03 46.58 -37.76
N ASP A 130 -32.52 46.24 -38.95
CA ASP A 130 -31.78 46.46 -40.18
C ASP A 130 -31.83 47.97 -40.45
N ASP A 131 -30.71 48.67 -40.24
CA ASP A 131 -30.56 50.04 -40.70
C ASP A 131 -30.49 50.02 -42.24
N PRO A 132 -31.41 50.67 -42.97
CA PRO A 132 -31.22 50.88 -44.39
C PRO A 132 -30.08 51.88 -44.57
N GLN A 133 -28.95 51.41 -45.07
CA GLN A 133 -27.84 52.27 -45.49
C GLN A 133 -28.35 53.30 -46.50
N SER A 134 -28.27 54.58 -46.14
CA SER A 134 -28.38 55.72 -47.06
C SER A 134 -27.06 55.97 -47.78
#